data_AF-A0A7X1ZN99-F1
#
_entry.id   AF-A0A7X1ZN99-F1
#
_cell.length_a   1.000
_cell.length_b   1.000
_cell.length_c   1.000
_cell.angle_alpha   90.00
_cell.angle_beta   90.00
_cell.angle_gamma   90.00
#
_symmetry.space_group_name_H-M   'P 1'
#
loop_
_entity.id
_entity.type
_entity.pdbx_description
1 polymer ?
#
loop_
_entity_poly.entity_id
_entity_poly.type
_entity_poly.pdbx_seq_one_letter_code
_entity_poly.pdbx_strand_id
1 'polypeptide(L)'
;MKDSVEMHLYELSACELHNLIKGKEVSVEEVVTSLLQRIKKVEEKIKAFLSFYQKEALDEARKWDKKISRGEEIGPLTGIPIAIKDNLCLDSVETSCGSNILKGFYPPYSATVLNKLNKAGTIFLGKTNMDEFAMGSSTENSAFQITRNPW
;
A
#
# COMPACT_ATOMS: atom_id res chain seq x y z
N MET A 1 -26.18 17.45 -9.03
CA MET A 1 -26.48 16.12 -8.47
C MET A 1 -25.63 15.16 -9.27
N LYS A 2 -24.49 14.71 -8.73
CA LYS A 2 -23.65 13.70 -9.40
C LYS A 2 -24.26 12.34 -9.02
N ASP A 3 -24.77 11.65 -10.02
CA ASP A 3 -25.38 10.34 -9.86
C ASP A 3 -24.39 9.36 -9.25
N SER A 4 -24.87 8.69 -8.22
CA SER A 4 -24.16 7.83 -7.29
C SER A 4 -24.03 6.43 -7.87
N VAL A 5 -23.25 6.31 -8.95
CA VAL A 5 -22.53 5.05 -9.17
C VAL A 5 -21.39 5.06 -8.17
N GLU A 6 -21.45 4.17 -7.19
CA GLU A 6 -20.43 3.98 -6.16
C GLU A 6 -19.10 3.65 -6.88
N MET A 7 -18.30 4.68 -7.16
CA MET A 7 -17.06 4.52 -7.93
C MET A 7 -16.09 3.68 -7.11
N HIS A 8 -15.86 2.44 -7.55
CA HIS A 8 -14.89 1.53 -6.95
C HIS A 8 -13.47 1.94 -7.33
N LEU A 9 -12.93 2.95 -6.64
CA LEU A 9 -11.58 3.47 -6.89
C LEU A 9 -10.49 2.38 -6.83
N TYR A 10 -10.71 1.30 -6.07
CA TYR A 10 -9.80 0.16 -5.98
C TYR A 10 -9.74 -0.70 -7.27
N GLU A 11 -10.61 -0.48 -8.25
CA GLU A 11 -10.58 -1.16 -9.56
C GLU A 11 -9.83 -0.36 -10.63
N LEU A 12 -9.55 0.91 -10.36
CA LEU A 12 -8.87 1.80 -11.30
C LEU A 12 -7.36 1.54 -11.31
N SER A 13 -6.75 1.73 -12.48
CA SER A 13 -5.30 1.72 -12.63
C SER A 13 -4.65 2.93 -11.93
N ALA A 14 -3.35 2.82 -11.65
CA ALA A 14 -2.58 3.93 -11.09
C ALA A 14 -2.65 5.21 -11.95
N CYS A 15 -2.70 5.07 -13.28
CA CYS A 15 -2.81 6.21 -14.19
C CYS A 15 -4.18 6.89 -14.09
N GLU A 16 -5.27 6.12 -14.02
CA GLU A 16 -6.62 6.66 -13.83
C GLU A 16 -6.76 7.36 -12.49
N LEU A 17 -6.28 6.73 -11.41
CA LEU A 17 -6.26 7.34 -10.08
C LEU A 17 -5.46 8.65 -10.08
N HIS A 18 -4.26 8.65 -10.68
CA HIS A 18 -3.45 9.86 -10.78
C HIS A 18 -4.19 10.99 -11.52
N ASN A 19 -4.88 10.68 -12.62
CA ASN A 19 -5.63 11.67 -13.38
C ASN A 19 -6.79 12.26 -12.56
N LEU A 20 -7.53 11.44 -11.82
CA LEU A 20 -8.60 11.91 -10.94
C LEU A 20 -8.07 12.78 -9.79
N ILE A 21 -6.95 12.38 -9.17
CA ILE A 21 -6.29 13.17 -8.11
C ILE A 21 -5.81 14.52 -8.66
N LYS A 22 -5.15 14.50 -9.83
CA LYS A 22 -4.65 15.71 -10.50
C LYS A 22 -5.79 16.65 -10.91
N GLY A 23 -6.91 16.08 -11.37
CA GLY A 23 -8.14 16.79 -11.69
C GLY A 23 -8.91 17.30 -10.46
N LYS A 24 -8.47 16.95 -9.24
CA LYS A 24 -9.16 17.21 -7.97
C LYS A 24 -10.60 16.66 -7.97
N GLU A 25 -10.83 15.59 -8.73
CA GLU A 25 -12.11 14.87 -8.76
C GLU A 25 -12.26 13.94 -7.57
N VAL A 26 -11.14 13.42 -7.06
CA VAL A 26 -11.03 12.65 -5.82
C VAL A 26 -9.81 13.12 -5.01
N SER A 27 -9.88 12.99 -3.70
CA SER A 27 -8.76 13.15 -2.78
C SER A 27 -7.92 11.88 -2.68
N VAL A 28 -6.67 12.03 -2.24
CA VAL A 28 -5.80 10.91 -1.90
C VAL A 28 -6.39 10.12 -0.73
N GLU A 29 -6.99 10.80 0.26
CA GLU A 29 -7.67 10.14 1.38
C GLU A 29 -8.84 9.25 0.91
N GLU A 30 -9.66 9.69 -0.05
CA GLU A 30 -10.74 8.88 -0.63
C GLU A 30 -10.19 7.63 -1.33
N VAL A 31 -9.11 7.76 -2.11
CA VAL A 31 -8.46 6.63 -2.80
C VAL A 31 -7.94 5.62 -1.79
N VAL A 32 -7.15 6.06 -0.81
CA VAL A 32 -6.59 5.19 0.24
C VAL A 32 -7.70 4.51 1.04
N THR A 33 -8.74 5.25 1.40
CA THR A 33 -9.90 4.71 2.12
C THR A 33 -10.60 3.62 1.33
N SER A 34 -10.80 3.83 0.02
CA SER A 34 -11.44 2.85 -0.87
C SER A 34 -10.66 1.52 -0.91
N LEU A 35 -9.33 1.58 -1.04
CA LEU A 35 -8.49 0.38 -1.04
C LEU A 35 -8.46 -0.30 0.33
N LEU A 36 -8.34 0.44 1.43
CA LEU A 36 -8.37 -0.14 2.77
C LEU A 36 -9.71 -0.84 3.07
N GLN A 37 -10.83 -0.26 2.62
CA GLN A 37 -12.15 -0.89 2.72
C GLN A 37 -12.23 -2.16 1.89
N ARG A 38 -11.66 -2.18 0.68
CA ARG A 38 -11.59 -3.38 -0.16
C ARG A 38 -10.77 -4.47 0.52
N ILE A 39 -9.57 -4.14 1.01
CA ILE A 39 -8.69 -5.06 1.74
C ILE A 39 -9.47 -5.69 2.90
N LYS A 40 -10.12 -4.89 3.75
CA LYS A 40 -10.91 -5.38 4.88
C LYS A 40 -11.97 -6.43 4.47
N LYS A 41 -12.57 -6.30 3.28
CA LYS A 41 -13.62 -7.22 2.79
C LYS A 41 -13.07 -8.56 2.26
N VAL A 42 -11.82 -8.62 1.79
CA VAL A 42 -11.28 -9.82 1.11
C VAL A 42 -10.13 -10.50 1.82
N GLU A 43 -9.40 -9.76 2.66
CA GLU A 43 -8.12 -10.19 3.18
C GLU A 43 -8.22 -11.43 4.07
N GLU A 44 -9.37 -11.65 4.72
CA GLU A 44 -9.61 -12.89 5.48
C GLU A 44 -9.53 -14.14 4.58
N LYS A 45 -9.96 -14.04 3.32
CA LYS A 45 -9.92 -15.14 2.35
C LYS A 45 -8.57 -15.24 1.63
N ILE A 46 -7.96 -14.09 1.33
CA ILE A 46 -6.76 -14.01 0.49
C ILE A 46 -5.46 -14.17 1.30
N LYS A 47 -5.39 -13.59 2.50
CA LYS A 47 -4.18 -13.61 3.36
C LYS A 47 -2.94 -13.04 2.64
N ALA A 48 -3.09 -11.95 1.89
CA ALA A 48 -2.00 -11.31 1.14
C ALA A 48 -1.09 -10.42 1.99
N PHE A 49 -1.54 -9.92 3.15
CA PHE A 49 -0.80 -8.96 3.97
C PHE A 49 -0.35 -9.56 5.31
N LEU A 50 0.86 -9.20 5.75
CA LEU A 50 1.38 -9.48 7.09
C LEU A 50 1.13 -8.33 8.06
N SER A 51 1.10 -7.09 7.55
CA SER A 51 0.82 -5.90 8.35
C SER A 51 0.12 -4.82 7.51
N PHE A 52 -0.63 -3.94 8.17
CA PHE A 52 -1.33 -2.80 7.55
C PHE A 52 -0.88 -1.50 8.20
N TYR A 53 -0.72 -0.46 7.38
CA TYR A 53 -0.34 0.89 7.82
C TYR A 53 -1.53 1.84 7.77
N GLN A 54 -2.70 1.41 8.24
CA GLN A 54 -3.96 2.14 8.02
C GLN A 54 -3.89 3.59 8.50
N LYS A 55 -3.34 3.82 9.69
CA LYS A 55 -3.26 5.16 10.27
C LYS A 55 -2.24 6.01 9.52
N GLU A 56 -1.04 5.47 9.30
CA GLU A 56 0.07 6.15 8.63
C GLU A 56 -0.28 6.50 7.18
N ALA A 57 -0.96 5.58 6.48
CA ALA A 57 -1.41 5.78 5.10
C ALA A 57 -2.43 6.91 5.00
N LEU A 58 -3.43 6.96 5.90
CA LEU A 58 -4.42 8.04 5.94
C LEU A 58 -3.80 9.37 6.37
N ASP A 59 -2.88 9.36 7.34
CA ASP A 59 -2.16 10.55 7.78
C ASP A 59 -1.31 11.13 6.63
N GLU A 60 -0.65 10.29 5.83
CA GLU A 60 0.13 10.72 4.68
C GLU A 60 -0.76 11.19 3.51
N ALA A 61 -1.88 10.50 3.26
CA ALA A 61 -2.87 10.92 2.26
C ALA A 61 -3.36 12.34 2.51
N ARG A 62 -3.75 12.65 3.76
CA ARG A 62 -4.17 13.99 4.18
C ARG A 62 -3.09 15.06 4.00
N LYS A 63 -1.81 14.70 4.14
CA LYS A 63 -0.70 15.64 3.86
C LYS A 63 -0.63 15.97 2.38
N TRP A 64 -0.78 14.97 1.50
CA TRP A 64 -0.82 15.18 0.06
C TRP A 64 -2.03 15.99 -0.37
N ASP A 65 -3.21 15.72 0.17
CA ASP A 65 -4.41 16.50 -0.09
C ASP A 65 -4.22 17.98 0.26
N LYS A 66 -3.56 18.27 1.39
CA LYS A 66 -3.19 19.65 1.77
C LYS A 66 -2.18 20.30 0.81
N LYS A 67 -1.25 19.55 0.22
CA LYS A 67 -0.31 20.08 -0.78
C LYS A 67 -1.03 20.36 -2.10
N ILE A 68 -1.86 19.43 -2.56
CA ILE A 68 -2.65 19.53 -3.78
C ILE A 68 -3.65 20.69 -3.71
N SER A 69 -4.32 20.89 -2.56
CA SER A 69 -5.26 21.99 -2.39
C SER A 69 -4.59 23.36 -2.46
N ARG A 70 -3.33 23.46 -2.03
CA ARG A 70 -2.47 24.65 -2.17
C ARG A 70 -1.90 24.85 -3.58
N GLY A 71 -2.17 23.94 -4.51
CA GLY A 71 -1.68 24.02 -5.90
C GLY A 71 -0.21 23.67 -6.06
N GLU A 72 0.38 22.93 -5.11
CA GLU A 72 1.73 22.39 -5.29
C GLU A 72 1.75 21.40 -6.46
N GLU A 73 2.87 21.40 -7.21
CA GLU A 73 3.08 20.44 -8.29
C GLU A 73 3.17 19.01 -7.73
N ILE A 74 2.49 18.07 -8.40
CA ILE A 74 2.51 16.66 -8.03
C ILE A 74 3.17 15.81 -9.12
N GLY A 75 3.92 14.81 -8.69
CA GLY A 75 4.55 13.85 -9.58
C GLY A 75 3.59 12.75 -10.03
N PRO A 76 3.98 11.92 -11.01
CA PRO A 76 3.12 10.89 -11.61
C PRO A 76 2.69 9.78 -10.64
N LEU A 77 3.35 9.64 -9.49
CA LEU A 77 3.04 8.62 -8.47
C LEU A 77 2.47 9.22 -7.17
N THR A 78 2.25 10.54 -7.14
CA THR A 78 1.74 11.20 -5.95
C THR A 78 0.35 10.68 -5.60
N GLY A 79 0.18 10.25 -4.34
CA GLY A 79 -1.06 9.72 -3.79
C GLY A 79 -1.37 8.28 -4.19
N ILE A 80 -0.55 7.63 -5.03
CA ILE A 80 -0.80 6.26 -5.48
C ILE A 80 -0.49 5.25 -4.37
N PRO A 81 -1.45 4.39 -3.96
CA PRO A 81 -1.21 3.39 -2.94
C PRO A 81 -0.34 2.23 -3.44
N ILE A 82 0.56 1.74 -2.58
CA ILE A 82 1.47 0.63 -2.86
C ILE A 82 1.53 -0.31 -1.65
N ALA A 83 1.53 -1.61 -1.91
CA ALA A 83 1.86 -2.64 -0.92
C ALA A 83 3.32 -3.09 -1.10
N ILE A 84 4.01 -3.37 0.01
CA ILE A 84 5.46 -3.63 0.01
C ILE A 84 5.71 -5.11 0.32
N LYS A 85 6.45 -5.82 -0.54
CA LYS A 85 6.88 -7.20 -0.22
C LYS A 85 7.71 -7.22 1.07
N ASP A 86 7.42 -8.17 1.96
CA ASP A 86 7.97 -8.15 3.32
C ASP A 86 9.50 -8.24 3.40
N ASN A 87 10.19 -8.71 2.36
CA ASN A 87 11.65 -8.71 2.28
C ASN A 87 12.30 -7.37 1.87
N LEU A 88 11.54 -6.27 1.78
CA LEU A 88 12.07 -4.93 1.56
C LEU A 88 12.06 -4.14 2.86
N CYS A 89 13.24 -3.88 3.43
CA CYS A 89 13.40 -3.10 4.67
C CYS A 89 12.75 -1.71 4.55
N LEU A 90 11.93 -1.35 5.52
CA LEU A 90 11.40 -0.01 5.72
C LEU A 90 11.81 0.44 7.12
N ASP A 91 12.34 1.66 7.23
CA ASP A 91 12.91 2.16 8.47
C ASP A 91 11.90 2.09 9.62
N SER A 92 12.33 1.50 10.74
CA SER A 92 11.53 1.37 11.96
C SER A 92 10.21 0.60 11.79
N VAL A 93 10.07 -0.16 10.70
CA VAL A 93 8.89 -1.00 10.44
C VAL A 93 9.30 -2.46 10.28
N GLU A 94 8.58 -3.36 10.97
CA GLU A 94 8.89 -4.78 10.99
C GLU A 94 9.06 -5.35 9.57
N THR A 95 10.13 -6.11 9.38
CA THR A 95 10.49 -6.76 8.11
C THR A 95 10.92 -8.18 8.44
N SER A 96 10.05 -9.15 8.24
CA SER A 96 10.27 -10.54 8.68
C SER A 96 10.74 -11.47 7.56
N CYS A 97 10.69 -11.02 6.30
CA CYS A 97 10.92 -11.85 5.12
C CYS A 97 10.01 -13.10 5.07
N GLY A 98 8.81 -13.05 5.66
CA GLY A 98 7.95 -14.22 5.80
C GLY A 98 8.51 -15.30 6.74
N SER A 99 9.48 -14.97 7.61
CA SER A 99 10.19 -15.89 8.49
C SER A 99 9.98 -15.59 9.98
N ASN A 100 9.89 -16.62 10.80
CA ASN A 100 9.97 -16.47 12.26
C ASN A 100 11.37 -16.05 12.75
N ILE A 101 12.43 -16.26 11.96
CA ILE A 101 13.81 -15.88 12.33
C ILE A 101 13.95 -14.36 12.45
N LEU A 102 13.26 -13.60 11.60
CA LEU A 102 13.26 -12.14 11.60
C LEU A 102 11.99 -11.53 12.21
N LYS A 103 11.17 -12.33 12.91
CA LYS A 103 10.04 -11.80 13.66
C LYS A 103 10.56 -10.84 14.74
N GLY A 104 10.03 -9.62 14.76
CA GLY A 104 10.50 -8.53 15.61
C GLY A 104 11.75 -7.81 15.11
N PHE A 105 12.18 -8.03 13.86
CA PHE A 105 13.25 -7.25 13.25
C PHE A 105 12.73 -5.92 12.69
N TYR A 106 13.19 -4.82 13.27
CA TYR A 106 12.91 -3.45 12.84
C TYR A 106 14.18 -2.84 12.23
N PRO A 107 14.29 -2.75 10.89
CA PRO A 107 15.49 -2.24 10.23
C PRO A 107 15.73 -0.76 10.57
N PRO A 108 16.98 -0.33 10.82
CA PRO A 108 17.33 1.09 11.00
C PRO A 108 17.58 1.81 9.67
N TYR A 109 17.00 1.30 8.58
CA TYR A 109 17.16 1.87 7.24
C TYR A 109 16.00 1.42 6.33
N SER A 110 15.77 2.21 5.29
CA SER A 110 14.84 1.87 4.20
C SER A 110 15.59 1.42 2.95
N ALA A 111 15.05 0.42 2.25
CA ALA A 111 15.55 0.00 0.94
C ALA A 111 15.51 1.17 -0.05
N THR A 112 16.51 1.26 -0.93
CA THR A 112 16.64 2.36 -1.90
C THR A 112 15.39 2.55 -2.76
N VAL A 113 14.73 1.47 -3.15
CA VAL A 113 13.48 1.54 -3.93
C VAL A 113 12.35 2.19 -3.14
N LEU A 114 12.19 1.86 -1.86
CA LEU A 114 11.17 2.46 -1.00
C LEU A 114 11.45 3.94 -0.75
N ASN A 115 12.72 4.32 -0.57
CA ASN A 115 13.11 5.73 -0.51
C ASN A 115 12.73 6.49 -1.79
N LYS A 116 12.92 5.89 -2.96
CA LYS A 116 12.53 6.51 -4.25
C LYS A 116 11.01 6.65 -4.37
N LEU A 117 10.25 5.61 -4.02
CA LEU A 117 8.79 5.62 -4.05
C LEU A 117 8.20 6.65 -3.07
N ASN A 118 8.70 6.68 -1.83
CA ASN A 118 8.30 7.67 -0.83
C ASN A 118 8.58 9.11 -1.31
N LYS A 119 9.76 9.36 -1.89
CA LYS A 119 10.08 10.66 -2.51
C LYS A 119 9.18 11.02 -3.68
N ALA A 120 8.68 10.04 -4.43
CA ALA A 120 7.73 10.25 -5.53
C ALA A 120 6.29 10.50 -5.04
N GLY A 121 6.04 10.36 -3.72
CA GLY A 121 4.75 10.67 -3.09
C GLY A 121 3.76 9.52 -3.05
N THR A 122 4.22 8.26 -3.16
CA THR A 122 3.34 7.09 -3.04
C THR A 122 2.90 6.88 -1.60
N ILE A 123 1.75 6.22 -1.39
CA ILE A 123 1.23 5.88 -0.05
C ILE A 123 1.47 4.40 0.23
N PHE A 124 2.16 4.05 1.31
CA PHE A 124 2.37 2.64 1.67
C PHE A 124 1.20 2.09 2.47
N LEU A 125 0.60 0.98 2.02
CA LEU A 125 -0.55 0.35 2.66
C LEU A 125 -0.18 -0.72 3.70
N GLY A 126 1.01 -1.31 3.60
CA GLY A 126 1.43 -2.40 4.48
C GLY A 126 2.47 -3.33 3.84
N LYS A 127 2.80 -4.41 4.58
CA LYS A 127 3.67 -5.49 4.11
C LYS A 127 2.86 -6.64 3.53
N THR A 128 3.22 -7.12 2.35
CA THR A 128 2.64 -8.32 1.76
C THR A 128 3.39 -9.57 2.18
N ASN A 129 2.65 -10.66 2.33
CA ASN A 129 3.18 -11.99 2.57
C ASN A 129 4.04 -12.49 1.40
N MET A 130 4.82 -13.53 1.67
CA MET A 130 5.73 -14.15 0.72
C MET A 130 6.22 -15.50 1.24
N ASP A 131 6.75 -16.34 0.37
CA ASP A 131 7.57 -17.48 0.80
C ASP A 131 8.72 -17.00 1.69
N GLU A 132 9.01 -17.78 2.72
CA GLU A 132 10.08 -17.52 3.68
C GLU A 132 11.41 -17.28 2.94
N PHE A 133 12.04 -16.13 3.20
CA PHE A 133 13.27 -15.66 2.53
C PHE A 133 13.22 -15.66 0.99
N ALA A 134 12.03 -15.56 0.41
CA ALA A 134 11.78 -15.64 -1.04
C ALA A 134 12.16 -17.00 -1.66
N MET A 135 12.20 -18.06 -0.86
CA MET A 135 12.51 -19.41 -1.31
C MET A 135 11.22 -20.22 -1.50
N GLY A 136 10.63 -20.07 -2.68
CA GLY A 136 9.41 -20.77 -3.06
C GLY A 136 8.74 -20.10 -4.25
N SER A 137 7.66 -20.71 -4.72
CA SER A 137 6.87 -20.21 -5.86
C SER A 137 5.37 -20.29 -5.64
N SER A 138 4.93 -20.55 -4.40
CA SER A 138 3.51 -20.70 -4.04
C SER A 138 3.09 -19.88 -2.81
N THR A 139 4.03 -19.28 -2.06
CA THR A 139 3.79 -18.60 -0.77
C THR A 139 3.29 -19.52 0.34
N GLU A 140 3.27 -20.84 0.11
CA GLU A 140 2.89 -21.84 1.12
C GLU A 140 3.94 -22.02 2.21
N ASN A 141 5.20 -21.65 1.93
CA ASN A 141 6.29 -21.72 2.91
C ASN A 141 6.35 -20.50 3.84
N SER A 142 5.41 -19.55 3.74
CA SER A 142 5.35 -18.45 4.70
C SER A 142 5.19 -18.98 6.13
N ALA A 143 6.00 -18.48 7.06
CA ALA A 143 5.94 -18.85 8.46
C ALA A 143 4.69 -18.34 9.19
N PHE A 144 3.87 -17.48 8.55
CA PHE A 144 2.74 -16.80 9.17
C PHE A 144 1.39 -17.31 8.68
N GLN A 145 1.21 -17.44 7.37
CA GLN A 145 -0.06 -17.81 6.75
C GLN A 145 0.11 -18.17 5.28
N ILE A 146 -0.80 -18.96 4.72
CA ILE A 146 -0.82 -19.30 3.29
C ILE A 146 -1.65 -18.26 2.54
N THR A 147 -1.04 -17.53 1.61
CA THR A 147 -1.75 -16.65 0.68
C THR A 147 -2.48 -17.47 -0.38
N ARG A 148 -3.74 -17.14 -0.65
CA ARG A 148 -4.57 -17.82 -1.64
C ARG A 148 -4.67 -17.04 -2.94
N ASN A 149 -4.89 -17.76 -4.03
CA ASN A 149 -5.18 -17.17 -5.32
C ASN A 149 -6.55 -16.45 -5.29
N PRO A 150 -6.67 -15.20 -5.81
CA PRO A 150 -7.96 -14.50 -5.91
C PRO A 150 -8.97 -15.08 -6.92
N TRP A 151 -8.55 -15.98 -7.82
CA TRP A 151 -9.39 -16.68 -8.82
C TRP A 151 -9.91 -18.02 -8.28
#